data_AF-A0A8C4KK42-F1
#
_entry.id   AF-A0A8C4KK42-F1
#
_cell.length_a   1.000
_cell.length_b   1.000
_cell.length_c   1.000
_cell.angle_alpha   90.00
_cell.angle_beta   90.00
_cell.angle_gamma   90.00
#
_symmetry.space_group_name_H-M   'P 1'
#
loop_
_entity.id
_entity.type
_entity.pdbx_description
1 polymer ?
#
loop_
_entity_poly.entity_id
_entity_poly.type
_entity_poly.pdbx_seq_one_letter_code
_entity_poly.pdbx_strand_id
1 'polypeptide(L)'
;MAAAMAMAALCRRFTGALRVSGALQTSPAACLPGLMLNLFQKNLARVEPLHHLKLLHTTLSQRGLEEFFDDPENWGEKTVKSGDAWNIKQLRGKSSEDLHKLWYVLLKERNMLLTLEQESKRQHRPMPSPERLEKVTSSYELKM
;
A
#
# COMPACT_ATOMS: atom_id res chain seq x y z
N MET A 1 32.85 15.22 8.31
CA MET A 1 33.21 15.59 6.93
C MET A 1 32.87 14.38 6.07
N ALA A 2 31.67 14.35 5.46
CA ALA A 2 31.36 14.81 4.10
C ALA A 2 32.14 13.97 3.06
N ALA A 3 31.58 13.34 2.03
CA ALA A 3 30.40 13.60 1.21
C ALA A 3 29.97 12.27 0.54
N ALA A 4 28.70 11.90 0.36
CA ALA A 4 27.70 12.42 -0.59
C ALA A 4 28.22 12.57 -2.05
N MET A 5 28.02 11.55 -2.87
CA MET A 5 27.90 11.61 -4.34
C MET A 5 26.83 10.57 -4.74
N ALA A 6 25.58 10.92 -5.05
CA ALA A 6 25.05 11.55 -6.27
C ALA A 6 25.49 10.81 -7.56
N MET A 7 24.68 10.50 -8.58
CA MET A 7 23.25 10.56 -8.86
C MET A 7 23.06 9.83 -10.21
N ALA A 8 21.87 9.27 -10.43
CA ALA A 8 21.15 9.16 -11.71
C ALA A 8 21.83 8.52 -12.95
N ALA A 9 21.42 7.28 -13.24
CA ALA A 9 21.56 6.68 -14.56
C ALA A 9 20.52 7.25 -15.54
N LEU A 10 21.01 7.87 -16.60
CA LEU A 10 20.28 8.48 -17.73
C LEU A 10 19.44 7.44 -18.49
N CYS A 11 18.12 7.58 -18.48
CA CYS A 11 17.27 7.02 -19.53
C CYS A 11 17.31 7.92 -20.76
N ARG A 12 17.78 7.35 -21.87
CA ARG A 12 17.73 7.93 -23.22
C ARG A 12 16.27 8.08 -23.64
N ARG A 13 15.90 9.25 -24.19
CA ARG A 13 15.00 9.34 -25.35
C ARG A 13 15.01 10.73 -25.99
N PHE A 14 15.23 10.70 -27.29
CA PHE A 14 15.25 11.82 -28.24
C PHE A 14 13.88 12.47 -28.39
N THR A 15 13.89 13.79 -28.55
CA THR A 15 13.01 14.70 -29.33
C THR A 15 13.15 16.09 -28.67
N GLY A 16 13.60 17.17 -29.30
CA GLY A 16 13.58 17.57 -30.70
C GLY A 16 12.64 18.77 -30.84
N ALA A 17 13.18 20.00 -30.71
CA ALA A 17 12.58 21.32 -31.02
C ALA A 17 13.42 22.39 -30.29
N LEU A 18 13.79 23.58 -30.75
CA LEU A 18 13.47 24.51 -31.85
C LEU A 18 14.65 25.53 -31.83
N ARG A 19 14.99 26.33 -32.84
CA ARG A 19 14.22 27.47 -33.40
C ARG A 19 15.18 28.27 -34.28
N VAL A 20 14.69 28.92 -35.34
CA VAL A 20 14.83 30.37 -35.62
C VAL A 20 14.17 30.66 -36.97
N SER A 21 13.35 31.71 -36.98
CA SER A 21 12.58 32.23 -38.11
C SER A 21 13.43 33.09 -39.05
N GLY A 22 13.05 33.16 -40.33
CA GLY A 22 13.56 34.13 -41.30
C GLY A 22 12.69 34.15 -42.57
N ALA A 23 12.23 35.33 -42.96
CA ALA A 23 11.16 35.63 -43.91
C ALA A 23 11.55 35.57 -45.40
N LEU A 24 10.57 35.36 -46.31
CA LEU A 24 10.42 36.19 -47.52
C LEU A 24 9.02 36.04 -48.17
N GLN A 25 8.59 37.11 -48.83
CA GLN A 25 7.30 37.40 -49.46
C GLN A 25 7.13 36.75 -50.85
N THR A 26 5.89 36.53 -51.31
CA THR A 26 5.32 36.97 -52.62
C THR A 26 3.88 36.42 -52.81
N SER A 27 3.08 37.11 -53.64
CA SER A 27 1.61 37.15 -53.77
C SER A 27 1.14 36.50 -55.12
N PRO A 28 -0.13 36.60 -55.61
CA PRO A 28 -1.46 36.19 -55.10
C PRO A 28 -2.23 35.25 -56.09
N ALA A 29 -3.33 34.62 -55.67
CA ALA A 29 -4.50 34.35 -56.53
C ALA A 29 -5.73 33.93 -55.70
N ALA A 30 -6.90 34.34 -56.16
CA ALA A 30 -8.16 34.48 -55.42
C ALA A 30 -9.04 33.21 -55.30
N CYS A 31 -10.02 33.32 -54.39
CA CYS A 31 -11.40 32.77 -54.40
C CYS A 31 -11.78 31.79 -53.27
N LEU A 32 -12.56 32.30 -52.31
CA LEU A 32 -13.46 31.58 -51.37
C LEU A 32 -14.76 31.16 -52.11
N PRO A 33 -15.74 30.40 -51.55
CA PRO A 33 -15.93 29.98 -50.14
C PRO A 33 -16.46 28.53 -49.95
N GLY A 34 -15.76 27.72 -49.16
CA GLY A 34 -16.31 26.50 -48.57
C GLY A 34 -16.54 26.72 -47.08
N LEU A 35 -17.80 26.92 -46.67
CA LEU A 35 -18.25 27.04 -45.27
C LEU A 35 -17.76 25.86 -44.42
N MET A 36 -16.59 26.01 -43.79
CA MET A 36 -16.16 25.12 -42.72
C MET A 36 -16.83 25.53 -41.42
N LEU A 37 -17.66 24.62 -40.93
CA LEU A 37 -18.38 24.62 -39.66
C LEU A 37 -17.39 24.71 -38.48
N ASN A 38 -16.75 25.86 -38.29
CA ASN A 38 -15.80 26.13 -37.21
C ASN A 38 -16.49 26.80 -36.02
N LEU A 39 -17.76 26.44 -35.76
CA LEU A 39 -18.42 26.80 -34.53
C LEU A 39 -18.37 25.61 -33.58
N PHE A 40 -17.50 25.75 -32.57
CA PHE A 40 -17.34 24.87 -31.42
C PHE A 40 -16.32 23.73 -31.52
N GLN A 41 -15.07 24.08 -31.78
CA GLN A 41 -13.94 23.26 -31.32
C GLN A 41 -12.88 24.16 -30.70
N LYS A 42 -13.20 24.69 -29.51
CA LYS A 42 -12.23 25.33 -28.63
C LYS A 42 -12.33 24.68 -27.26
N ASN A 43 -11.21 24.07 -26.86
CA ASN A 43 -10.91 23.49 -25.56
C ASN A 43 -11.40 22.05 -25.31
N LEU A 44 -10.93 21.09 -26.12
CA LEU A 44 -10.71 19.76 -25.55
C LEU A 44 -9.38 19.82 -24.79
N ALA A 45 -9.46 20.39 -23.59
CA ALA A 45 -8.36 20.36 -22.63
C ALA A 45 -8.01 18.89 -22.42
N ARG A 46 -6.72 18.60 -22.62
CA ARG A 46 -6.04 17.36 -22.23
C ARG A 46 -6.66 16.84 -20.93
N VAL A 47 -7.43 15.75 -21.03
CA VAL A 47 -7.96 15.06 -19.84
C VAL A 47 -6.75 14.42 -19.17
N GLU A 48 -6.21 15.11 -18.18
CA GLU A 48 -5.25 14.54 -17.25
C GLU A 48 -5.87 13.25 -16.69
N PRO A 49 -5.15 12.12 -16.67
CA PRO A 49 -5.67 10.91 -16.06
C PRO A 49 -5.93 11.23 -14.59
N LEU A 50 -7.22 11.40 -14.24
CA LEU A 50 -7.61 11.57 -12.86
C LEU A 50 -7.09 10.36 -12.12
N HIS A 51 -6.07 10.60 -11.30
CA HIS A 51 -5.45 9.63 -10.42
C HIS A 51 -6.60 8.96 -9.67
N HIS A 52 -6.76 7.66 -9.93
CA HIS A 52 -7.86 6.82 -9.48
C HIS A 52 -8.42 7.30 -8.13
N LEU A 53 -9.57 7.98 -8.19
CA LEU A 53 -10.19 8.57 -7.01
C LEU A 53 -10.54 7.44 -6.05
N LYS A 54 -9.77 7.30 -4.96
CA LYS A 54 -10.01 6.34 -3.86
C LYS A 54 -11.31 6.62 -3.07
N LEU A 55 -12.18 7.48 -3.56
CA LEU A 55 -13.32 8.05 -2.83
C LEU A 55 -14.68 7.48 -3.28
N LEU A 56 -14.70 6.36 -3.99
CA LEU A 56 -15.93 5.67 -4.35
C LEU A 56 -16.18 4.51 -3.37
N HIS A 57 -16.48 4.85 -2.11
CA HIS A 57 -17.03 3.89 -1.16
C HIS A 57 -18.56 3.95 -1.24
N THR A 58 -19.20 2.84 -1.62
CA THR A 58 -20.67 2.73 -1.70
C THR A 58 -21.30 2.34 -0.36
N THR A 59 -20.49 2.05 0.67
CA THR A 59 -20.91 1.57 1.98
C THR A 59 -20.18 2.30 3.11
N LEU A 60 -20.77 2.27 4.32
CA LEU A 60 -20.12 2.79 5.53
C LEU A 60 -18.86 1.98 5.83
N SER A 61 -17.77 2.68 6.18
CA SER A 61 -16.50 2.03 6.58
C SER A 61 -16.70 1.27 7.88
N GLN A 62 -16.66 -0.07 7.82
CA GLN A 62 -16.53 -0.93 8.98
C GLN A 62 -15.03 -1.19 9.20
N ARG A 63 -14.49 -0.59 10.26
CA ARG A 63 -13.11 -0.84 10.70
C ARG A 63 -13.07 -2.23 11.35
N GLY A 64 -12.11 -3.06 10.96
CA GLY A 64 -12.00 -4.44 11.46
C GLY A 64 -10.90 -5.26 10.78
N LEU A 65 -10.59 -4.95 9.53
CA LEU A 65 -9.41 -5.53 8.86
C LEU A 65 -8.09 -5.11 9.49
N GLU A 66 -8.08 -3.99 10.22
CA GLU A 66 -6.91 -3.48 10.95
C GLU A 66 -6.38 -4.50 11.97
N GLU A 67 -7.24 -5.35 12.54
CA GLU A 67 -6.86 -6.38 13.53
C GLU A 67 -6.04 -7.54 12.94
N PHE A 68 -5.96 -7.66 11.61
CA PHE A 68 -5.11 -8.65 10.95
C PHE A 68 -3.66 -8.17 10.76
N PHE A 69 -3.37 -6.91 11.09
CA PHE A 69 -2.06 -6.31 10.96
C PHE A 69 -1.52 -5.90 12.33
N ASP A 70 -0.19 -5.98 12.49
CA ASP A 70 0.49 -5.51 13.71
C ASP A 70 0.47 -3.98 13.77
N ASP A 71 0.73 -3.44 14.97
CA ASP A 71 0.77 -2.01 15.22
C ASP A 71 1.73 -1.31 14.22
N PRO A 72 1.37 -0.13 13.69
CA PRO A 72 2.21 0.58 12.73
C PRO A 72 3.62 0.87 13.22
N GLU A 73 3.80 0.96 14.54
CA GLU A 73 5.10 1.17 15.18
C GLU A 73 6.04 -0.04 15.05
N ASN A 74 5.49 -1.25 14.90
CA ASN A 74 6.25 -2.49 14.76
C ASN A 74 6.65 -2.78 13.31
N TRP A 75 6.23 -1.95 12.35
CA TRP A 75 6.47 -2.22 10.93
C TRP A 75 7.94 -2.06 10.55
N GLY A 76 8.51 -3.13 10.01
CA GLY A 76 9.91 -3.16 9.57
C GLY A 76 10.92 -3.45 10.69
N GLU A 77 10.45 -3.58 11.93
CA GLU A 77 11.27 -4.05 13.04
C GLU A 77 11.61 -5.53 12.87
N LYS A 78 12.84 -5.90 13.24
CA LYS A 78 13.30 -7.31 13.12
C LYS A 78 12.86 -8.16 14.31
N THR A 79 12.74 -7.53 15.48
CA THR A 79 12.46 -8.20 16.75
C THR A 79 11.37 -7.44 17.48
N VAL A 80 10.21 -8.06 17.64
CA VAL A 80 9.09 -7.51 18.41
C VAL A 80 9.07 -8.23 19.76
N LYS A 81 9.16 -7.45 20.85
CA LYS A 81 9.17 -8.02 22.20
C LYS A 81 7.81 -8.68 22.47
N SER A 82 7.84 -9.96 22.86
CA SER A 82 6.65 -10.73 23.22
C SER A 82 6.79 -11.32 24.62
N GLY A 83 5.67 -11.38 25.35
CA GLY A 83 5.61 -12.03 26.67
C GLY A 83 5.77 -13.55 26.58
N ASP A 84 5.65 -14.22 27.73
CA ASP A 84 5.68 -15.69 27.80
C ASP A 84 4.35 -16.32 27.38
N ALA A 85 4.40 -17.59 26.98
CA ALA A 85 3.21 -18.38 26.71
C ALA A 85 2.40 -18.64 27.99
N TRP A 86 1.09 -18.83 27.85
CA TRP A 86 0.22 -19.16 28.97
C TRP A 86 0.55 -20.54 29.54
N ASN A 87 0.70 -20.62 30.86
CA ASN A 87 0.90 -21.90 31.55
C ASN A 87 -0.45 -22.53 31.92
N ILE A 88 -0.55 -23.87 31.86
CA ILE A 88 -1.73 -24.63 32.30
C ILE A 88 -2.18 -24.24 33.71
N LYS A 89 -1.23 -24.04 34.63
CA LYS A 89 -1.54 -23.64 36.03
C LYS A 89 -2.23 -22.28 36.10
N GLN A 90 -1.85 -21.34 35.24
CA GLN A 90 -2.47 -20.02 35.16
C GLN A 90 -3.88 -20.11 34.56
N LEU A 91 -4.06 -20.95 33.53
CA LEU A 91 -5.36 -21.13 32.87
C LEU A 91 -6.39 -21.83 33.77
N ARG A 92 -5.96 -22.79 34.60
CA ARG A 92 -6.85 -23.51 35.54
C ARG A 92 -7.48 -22.61 36.60
N GLY A 93 -6.84 -21.48 36.93
CA GLY A 93 -7.35 -20.52 37.91
C GLY A 93 -8.34 -19.49 37.35
N LYS A 94 -8.67 -19.55 36.06
CA LYS A 94 -9.57 -18.58 35.39
C LYS A 94 -10.98 -19.12 35.24
N SER A 95 -11.96 -18.21 35.24
CA SER A 95 -13.36 -18.54 34.98
C SER A 95 -13.55 -19.04 33.53
N SER A 96 -14.59 -19.82 33.28
CA SER A 96 -14.91 -20.30 31.94
C SER A 96 -15.17 -19.15 30.95
N GLU A 97 -15.79 -18.06 31.41
CA GLU A 97 -16.05 -16.87 30.59
C GLU A 97 -14.75 -16.16 30.21
N ASP A 98 -13.83 -15.98 31.16
CA ASP A 98 -12.54 -15.34 30.90
C ASP A 98 -11.69 -16.19 29.95
N LEU A 99 -11.73 -17.52 30.10
CA LEU A 99 -11.04 -18.42 29.18
C LEU A 99 -11.61 -18.34 27.76
N HIS A 100 -12.93 -18.14 27.62
CA HIS A 100 -13.55 -17.95 26.31
C HIS A 100 -13.13 -16.62 25.66
N LYS A 101 -13.10 -15.53 26.45
CA LYS A 101 -12.58 -14.23 25.99
C LYS A 101 -11.10 -14.34 25.60
N LEU A 102 -10.29 -14.99 26.42
CA LEU A 102 -8.87 -15.22 26.16
C LEU A 102 -8.66 -16.02 24.87
N TRP A 103 -9.48 -17.04 24.63
CA TRP A 103 -9.42 -17.84 23.40
C TRP A 103 -9.60 -16.95 22.15
N TYR A 104 -10.56 -16.03 22.16
CA TYR A 104 -10.72 -15.07 21.06
C TYR A 104 -9.52 -14.14 20.91
N VAL A 105 -8.94 -13.64 22.01
CA VAL A 105 -7.74 -12.79 21.95
C VAL A 105 -6.58 -13.54 21.31
N LEU A 106 -6.32 -14.78 21.74
CA LEU A 106 -5.27 -15.64 21.16
C LEU A 106 -5.54 -15.98 19.69
N LEU A 107 -6.81 -16.19 19.33
CA LEU A 107 -7.20 -16.49 17.95
C LEU A 107 -6.91 -15.30 17.02
N LYS A 108 -7.26 -14.08 17.43
CA LYS A 108 -7.03 -12.87 16.63
C LYS A 108 -5.54 -12.62 16.45
N GLU A 109 -4.79 -12.73 17.54
CA GLU A 109 -3.33 -12.66 17.54
C GLU A 109 -2.70 -13.70 16.59
N ARG A 110 -3.14 -14.96 16.66
CA ARG A 110 -2.68 -16.02 15.73
C ARG A 110 -2.96 -15.66 14.28
N ASN A 111 -4.16 -15.17 13.97
CA ASN A 111 -4.55 -14.81 12.60
C ASN A 111 -3.73 -13.63 12.07
N MET A 112 -3.43 -12.65 12.92
CA MET A 112 -2.54 -11.53 12.59
C MET A 112 -1.13 -12.04 12.27
N LEU A 113 -0.57 -12.93 13.10
CA LEU A 113 0.77 -13.50 12.88
C LEU A 113 0.84 -14.38 11.62
N LEU A 114 -0.21 -15.14 11.29
CA LEU A 114 -0.26 -15.91 10.04
C LEU A 114 -0.30 -15.00 8.81
N THR A 115 -0.99 -13.86 8.91
CA THR A 115 -0.99 -12.84 7.84
C THR A 115 0.42 -12.28 7.64
N LEU A 116 1.12 -11.98 8.74
CA LEU A 116 2.50 -11.50 8.73
C LEU A 116 3.50 -12.53 8.17
N GLU A 117 3.36 -13.80 8.56
CA GLU A 117 4.17 -14.89 8.05
C GLU A 117 4.01 -15.04 6.53
N GLN A 118 2.77 -15.03 6.06
CA GLN A 118 2.46 -15.17 4.64
C GLN A 118 2.96 -13.98 3.82
N GLU A 119 2.83 -12.76 4.32
CA GLU A 119 3.37 -11.57 3.65
C GLU A 119 4.91 -11.58 3.65
N SER A 120 5.55 -12.04 4.72
CA SER A 120 7.01 -12.20 4.79
C SER A 120 7.51 -13.18 3.71
N LYS A 121 6.83 -14.32 3.55
CA LYS A 121 7.08 -15.29 2.48
C LYS A 121 6.92 -14.66 1.09
N ARG A 122 5.82 -13.93 0.85
CA ARG A 122 5.56 -13.23 -0.42
C ARG A 122 6.66 -12.20 -0.75
N GLN A 123 7.12 -11.45 0.23
CA GLN A 123 8.19 -10.46 0.09
C GLN A 123 9.60 -11.07 0.10
N HIS A 124 9.73 -12.38 0.28
CA HIS A 124 11.01 -13.08 0.42
C HIS A 124 11.88 -12.50 1.54
N ARG A 125 11.25 -12.12 2.66
CA ARG A 125 11.90 -11.60 3.86
C ARG A 125 11.69 -12.56 5.04
N PRO A 126 12.63 -12.62 5.99
CA PRO A 126 12.41 -13.36 7.22
C PRO A 126 11.27 -12.72 8.03
N MET A 127 10.41 -13.56 8.60
CA MET A 127 9.35 -13.12 9.50
C MET A 127 9.97 -12.52 10.77
N PRO A 128 9.49 -11.36 11.25
CA PRO A 128 9.91 -10.83 12.54
C PRO A 128 9.37 -11.70 13.67
N SER A 129 10.23 -12.06 14.63
CA SER A 129 9.90 -12.82 15.85
C SER A 129 8.96 -14.04 15.64
N PRO A 130 9.38 -15.08 14.90
CA PRO A 130 8.56 -16.28 14.66
C PRO A 130 8.19 -17.03 15.95
N GLU A 131 9.01 -16.91 16.99
CA GLU A 131 8.76 -17.41 18.35
C GLU A 131 7.42 -16.96 18.94
N ARG A 132 6.91 -15.79 18.54
CA ARG A 132 5.61 -15.27 19.01
C ARG A 132 4.46 -16.18 18.55
N LEU A 133 4.55 -16.71 17.32
CA LEU A 133 3.55 -17.62 16.77
C LEU A 133 3.57 -18.97 17.50
N GLU A 134 4.76 -19.48 17.85
CA GLU A 134 4.91 -20.71 18.63
C GLU A 134 4.27 -20.57 20.02
N LYS A 135 4.56 -19.48 20.73
CA LYS A 135 3.98 -19.18 22.06
C LYS A 135 2.46 -19.11 22.04
N VAL A 136 1.91 -18.44 21.02
CA VAL A 136 0.45 -18.30 20.85
C VAL A 136 -0.18 -19.66 20.52
N THR A 137 0.45 -20.44 19.65
CA THR A 137 -0.02 -21.78 19.27
C THR A 137 -0.04 -22.71 20.48
N SER A 138 1.04 -22.76 21.26
CA SER A 138 1.07 -23.56 22.50
C SER A 138 -0.01 -23.11 23.50
N SER A 139 -0.18 -21.80 23.69
CA SER A 139 -1.23 -21.28 24.59
C SER A 139 -2.64 -21.65 24.14
N TYR A 140 -2.87 -21.67 22.82
CA TYR A 140 -4.14 -22.03 22.20
C TYR A 140 -4.45 -23.52 22.35
N GLU A 141 -3.46 -24.38 22.11
CA GLU A 141 -3.60 -25.84 22.25
C GLU A 141 -3.86 -26.27 23.69
N LEU A 142 -3.30 -25.59 24.68
CA LEU A 142 -3.55 -25.89 26.10
C LEU A 142 -5.00 -25.65 26.55
N LYS A 143 -5.79 -24.93 25.76
CA LYS A 143 -7.20 -24.65 26.04
C LYS A 143 -8.16 -25.64 25.36
N MET A 144 -7.75 -26.27 24.25
CA MET A 144 -8.52 -27.34 23.59
C MET A 144 -8.44 -28.65 24.39
#